data_AF-A0A6P1PY76-F1
#
_entry.id   AF-A0A6P1PY76-F1
#
_cell.length_a   1.000
_cell.length_b   1.000
_cell.length_c   1.000
_cell.angle_alpha   90.00
_cell.angle_beta   90.00
_cell.angle_gamma   90.00
#
_symmetry.space_group_name_H-M   'P 1'
#
loop_
_entity.id
_entity.type
_entity.pdbx_description
1 polymer ?
#
loop_
_entity_poly.entity_id
_entity_poly.type
_entity_poly.pdbx_seq_one_letter_code
_entity_poly.pdbx_strand_id
1 'polypeptide(L)' 'MGRLHVTALEFARYAGIREEDLIRAICNQGTVEGITLPEALDRAPLSSRVWLRKDVVLFTHRLRRVRGKKGPGINR' A
#
# COMPACT_ATOMS: atom_id res chain seq x y z
N MET A 1 13.96 13.60 13.13
CA MET A 1 13.75 12.13 13.05
C MET A 1 12.41 11.89 12.37
N GLY A 2 12.38 11.23 11.21
CA GLY A 2 11.11 10.94 10.52
C GLY A 2 10.31 9.87 11.26
N ARG A 3 8.97 9.94 11.21
CA ARG A 3 8.10 8.88 11.78
C ARG A 3 8.48 7.52 11.17
N LEU A 4 8.68 6.53 12.03
CA LEU A 4 8.99 5.14 11.65
C LEU A 4 7.73 4.38 11.22
N HIS A 5 6.56 4.83 11.68
CA HIS A 5 5.27 4.22 11.43
C HIS A 5 4.36 5.18 10.69
N VAL A 6 3.45 4.63 9.89
CA VAL A 6 2.43 5.38 9.14
C VAL A 6 1.05 4.79 9.41
N THR A 7 0.07 5.68 9.55
CA THR A 7 -1.35 5.34 9.63
C THR A 7 -1.88 4.85 8.28
N ALA A 8 -3.08 4.26 8.25
CA ALA A 8 -3.71 3.82 6.99
C ALA A 8 -3.86 4.97 5.98
N LEU A 9 -4.25 6.16 6.44
CA LEU A 9 -4.38 7.34 5.58
C LEU A 9 -3.03 7.79 5.00
N GLU A 10 -1.98 7.82 5.83
CA GLU A 10 -0.62 8.16 5.39
C GLU A 10 -0.08 7.11 4.41
N PHE A 11 -0.37 5.83 4.64
CA PHE A 11 -0.06 4.74 3.70
C PHE A 11 -0.72 5.02 2.35
N ALA A 12 -2.05 5.17 2.29
CA ALA A 12 -2.79 5.36 1.04
C ALA A 12 -2.21 6.53 0.22
N ARG A 13 -1.95 7.66 0.90
CA ARG A 13 -1.32 8.85 0.30
C ARG A 13 0.09 8.53 -0.23
N TYR A 14 0.92 7.82 0.53
CA TYR A 14 2.27 7.48 0.11
C TYR A 14 2.30 6.53 -1.10
N ALA A 15 1.37 5.57 -1.12
CA ALA A 15 1.23 4.62 -2.22
C ALA A 15 0.53 5.19 -3.45
N GLY A 16 -0.12 6.35 -3.35
CA GLY A 16 -0.90 6.93 -4.43
C GLY A 16 -2.10 6.03 -4.80
N ILE A 17 -2.77 5.50 -3.78
CA ILE A 17 -3.98 4.69 -3.92
C ILE A 17 -5.13 5.38 -3.17
N ARG A 18 -6.37 5.09 -3.57
CA ARG A 18 -7.55 5.60 -2.85
C ARG A 18 -7.61 4.89 -1.50
N GLU A 19 -8.05 5.62 -0.48
CA GLU A 19 -8.19 5.07 0.87
C GLU A 19 -9.18 3.89 0.90
N GLU A 20 -10.27 3.98 0.15
CA GLU A 20 -11.25 2.90 -0.01
C GLU A 20 -10.64 1.60 -0.58
N ASP A 21 -9.71 1.71 -1.53
CA ASP A 21 -9.02 0.56 -2.11
C ASP A 21 -8.09 -0.10 -1.09
N LEU A 22 -7.42 0.73 -0.27
CA LEU A 22 -6.59 0.24 0.82
C LEU A 22 -7.44 -0.48 1.89
N ILE A 23 -8.56 0.13 2.30
CA ILE A 23 -9.49 -0.49 3.27
C ILE A 23 -10.00 -1.82 2.72
N ARG A 24 -10.42 -1.86 1.45
CA ARG A 24 -10.91 -3.08 0.80
C ARG A 24 -9.83 -4.16 0.76
N ALA A 25 -8.59 -3.78 0.45
CA ALA A 25 -7.46 -4.70 0.44
C ALA A 25 -7.16 -5.24 1.83
N ILE A 26 -7.18 -4.39 2.87
CA ILE A 26 -7.00 -4.82 4.27
C ILE A 26 -8.08 -5.83 4.69
N CYS A 27 -9.34 -5.60 4.32
CA CYS A 27 -10.45 -6.43 4.77
C CYS A 27 -10.58 -7.76 4.01
N ASN A 28 -10.27 -7.81 2.71
CA ASN A 28 -10.71 -8.94 1.88
C ASN A 28 -9.59 -9.89 1.42
N GLN A 29 -8.40 -9.37 1.12
CA GLN A 29 -7.41 -10.16 0.35
C GLN A 29 -5.95 -9.85 0.67
N GLY A 30 -5.67 -8.78 1.43
CA GLY A 30 -4.31 -8.35 1.73
C GLY A 30 -3.51 -7.98 0.48
N THR A 31 -4.12 -7.68 -0.67
CA THR A 31 -3.40 -7.32 -1.90
C THR A 31 -4.03 -6.12 -2.61
N VAL A 32 -3.21 -5.34 -3.32
CA VAL A 32 -3.63 -4.26 -4.23
C VAL A 32 -2.94 -4.48 -5.57
N GLU A 33 -3.73 -4.60 -6.64
CA GLU A 33 -3.23 -4.90 -8.00
C GLU A 33 -2.30 -6.12 -8.07
N GLY A 34 -2.54 -7.13 -7.22
CA GLY A 34 -1.72 -8.34 -7.13
C GLY A 34 -0.44 -8.18 -6.29
N ILE A 35 -0.21 -7.02 -5.68
CA ILE A 35 0.88 -6.81 -4.72
C ILE A 35 0.35 -6.98 -3.29
N THR A 36 0.93 -7.90 -2.53
CA THR A 36 0.60 -8.10 -1.12
C THR A 36 0.92 -6.87 -0.29
N LEU A 37 -0.04 -6.46 0.53
CA LEU A 37 0.10 -5.43 1.55
C LEU A 37 1.16 -5.88 2.56
N PRO A 38 1.98 -4.95 3.06
CA PRO A 38 2.87 -5.25 4.16
C PRO A 38 2.05 -5.56 5.43
N GLU A 39 2.63 -6.41 6.28
CA GLU A 39 2.03 -6.75 7.56
C GLU A 39 1.96 -5.50 8.45
N ALA A 40 0.83 -5.33 9.12
CA ALA A 40 0.68 -4.26 10.10
C ALA A 40 1.49 -4.60 11.35
N LEU A 41 1.97 -3.58 12.06
CA LEU A 41 2.73 -3.77 13.29
C LEU A 41 1.88 -4.33 14.44
N ASP A 42 0.57 -4.10 14.37
CA ASP A 42 -0.39 -4.55 15.36
C ASP A 42 -1.66 -5.10 14.69
N ARG A 43 -2.46 -5.79 15.50
CA ARG A 43 -3.82 -6.20 15.14
C ARG A 43 -4.86 -5.20 15.65
N ALA A 44 -4.48 -3.93 15.83
CA ALA A 44 -5.40 -2.90 16.30
C ALA A 44 -6.55 -2.68 15.30
N PRO A 45 -7.65 -2.02 15.73
CA PRO A 45 -8.69 -1.57 14.83
C PRO A 45 -8.12 -0.74 13.68
N LEU A 46 -8.79 -0.78 12.52
CA LEU A 46 -8.29 -0.21 11.27
C LEU A 46 -7.98 1.30 11.38
N SER A 47 -8.72 2.02 12.23
CA SER A 47 -8.53 3.43 12.55
C SER A 47 -7.24 3.76 13.32
N SER A 48 -6.67 2.79 14.04
CA SER A 48 -5.45 2.95 14.85
C SER A 48 -4.27 2.12 14.36
N ARG A 49 -4.51 1.25 13.37
CA ARG A 49 -3.51 0.36 12.80
C ARG A 49 -2.40 1.13 12.11
N VAL A 50 -1.17 0.67 12.31
CA VAL A 50 0.02 1.29 11.73
C VAL A 50 0.92 0.29 11.01
N TRP A 51 1.68 0.81 10.05
CA TRP A 51 2.66 0.06 9.25
C TRP A 51 4.04 0.67 9.36
N LEU A 52 5.06 -0.16 9.22
CA LEU A 52 6.43 0.29 9.08
C LEU A 52 6.59 1.09 7.79
N ARG A 53 7.12 2.31 7.93
CA ARG A 53 7.35 3.21 6.78
C ARG A 53 8.22 2.56 5.72
N LYS A 54 9.26 1.81 6.11
CA LYS A 54 10.13 1.09 5.17
C LYS A 54 9.36 0.09 4.29
N ASP A 55 8.37 -0.60 4.86
CA ASP A 55 7.64 -1.64 4.16
C ASP A 55 6.58 -1.02 3.24
N VAL A 56 5.98 0.09 3.67
CA VAL A 56 5.13 0.92 2.81
C VAL A 56 5.92 1.49 1.62
N VAL A 57 7.16 1.95 1.83
CA VAL A 57 8.04 2.42 0.75
C VAL A 57 8.29 1.30 -0.27
N LEU A 58 8.69 0.11 0.21
CA LEU A 58 8.93 -1.06 -0.66
C LEU A 58 7.67 -1.47 -1.43
N PHE A 59 6.52 -1.49 -0.76
CA PHE A 59 5.22 -1.74 -1.37
C PHE A 59 4.93 -0.73 -2.49
N THR A 60 5.07 0.57 -2.23
CA THR A 60 4.85 1.64 -3.22
C THR A 60 5.76 1.48 -4.43
N HIS A 61 7.04 1.15 -4.22
CA HIS A 61 7.95 0.88 -5.33
C HIS A 61 7.50 -0.30 -6.20
N ARG A 62 7.04 -1.40 -5.59
CA ARG A 62 6.50 -2.56 -6.31
C ARG A 62 5.23 -2.18 -7.09
N LEU A 63 4.32 -1.46 -6.45
CA LEU A 63 3.08 -1.00 -7.08
C LEU A 63 3.35 -0.10 -8.29
N ARG A 64 4.27 0.86 -8.15
CA ARG A 64 4.69 1.73 -9.27
C ARG A 64 5.30 0.94 -10.42
N ARG A 65 6.08 -0.11 -10.14
CA ARG A 65 6.63 -0.99 -11.18
C ARG A 65 5.52 -1.74 -11.93
N VAL A 66 4.50 -2.25 -11.23
CA VAL A 66 3.35 -2.91 -11.88
C VAL A 66 2.57 -1.92 -12.74
N ARG A 67 2.29 -0.72 -12.22
CA ARG A 67 1.61 0.34 -12.98
C ARG A 67 2.40 0.80 -14.19
N GLY A 68 3.73 0.94 -14.07
CA GLY A 68 4.61 1.27 -15.17
C GLY A 68 4.67 0.17 -16.25
N LYS A 69 4.59 -1.10 -15.86
CA LYS A 69 4.46 -2.23 -16.79
C LYS A 69 3.08 -2.32 -17.45
N LYS A 70 2.04 -1.73 -16.85
CA LYS A 70 0.68 -1.60 -17.43
C LYS A 70 0.52 -0.35 -18.31
N GLY A 71 1.54 0.51 -18.41
CA GLY A 71 1.60 1.60 -19.42
C GLY A 71 1.79 1.04 -20.83
N PRO A 72 1.31 1.76 -21.86
CA PRO A 72 0.56 1.20 -22.98
C PRO A 72 1.30 0.04 -23.63
N GLY A 73 0.57 -1.05 -23.88
CA GLY A 73 0.99 -2.06 -24.83
C GLY A 73 1.50 -1.36 -26.08
N ILE A 74 2.81 -1.43 -26.29
CA ILE A 74 3.43 -1.07 -27.54
C ILE A 74 2.90 -2.13 -28.51
N ASN A 75 1.87 -1.78 -29.28
CA ASN A 75 1.52 -2.53 -30.48
C ASN A 75 2.78 -2.52 -31.34
N ARG A 76 3.43 -3.69 -31.42
CA ARG A 76 4.41 -4.05 -32.44
C ARG A 76 3.76 -5.08 -33.35
#